data_AF-A0AAX3G1M7-F1
#
_entry.id   AF-A0AAX3G1M7-F1
#
_cell.length_a   1.000
_cell.length_b   1.000
_cell.length_c   1.000
_cell.angle_alpha   90.00
_cell.angle_beta   90.00
_cell.angle_gamma   90.00
#
_symmetry.space_group_name_H-M   'P 1'
#
loop_
_entity.id
_entity.type
_entity.pdbx_description
1 polymer ?
#
loop_
_entity_poly.entity_id
_entity_poly.type
_entity_poly.pdbx_seq_one_letter_code
_entity_poly.pdbx_strand_id
1 'polypeptide(L)'
;MKDYYILAKVDFPSDTPHSSDWPKIIAYSYEYKSLLFLAGKGHGVSGFELPASEAGDPDWTTLFLELNATWIPDFLKNSNFSCLDDFLKSLKKLNIPIEKMQA
;
A
#
# COMPACT_ATOMS: atom_id res chain seq x y z
N MET A 1 6.74 9.08 13.82
CA MET A 1 5.47 8.66 13.20
C MET A 1 5.63 8.89 11.72
N LYS A 2 5.53 7.84 10.93
CA LYS A 2 5.59 7.94 9.48
C LYS A 2 4.18 8.10 8.95
N ASP A 3 4.02 9.04 8.03
CA ASP A 3 2.76 9.23 7.32
C ASP A 3 2.70 8.26 6.13
N TYR A 4 1.67 7.43 6.13
CA TYR A 4 1.38 6.43 5.11
C TYR A 4 0.07 6.74 4.41
N TYR A 5 0.05 6.62 3.08
CA TYR A 5 -1.15 6.78 2.27
C TYR A 5 -1.57 5.43 1.71
N ILE A 6 -2.81 5.02 1.97
CA ILE A 6 -3.33 3.74 1.51
C ILE A 6 -3.46 3.79 -0.02
N LEU A 7 -2.78 2.86 -0.69
CA LEU A 7 -2.82 2.71 -2.14
C LEU A 7 -3.80 1.63 -2.58
N ALA A 8 -3.85 0.53 -1.82
CA ALA A 8 -4.77 -0.57 -2.06
C ALA A 8 -5.22 -1.15 -0.73
N LYS A 9 -6.49 -1.54 -0.64
CA LYS A 9 -7.04 -2.30 0.48
C LYS A 9 -8.11 -3.26 -0.02
N VAL A 10 -8.17 -4.45 0.54
CA VAL A 10 -9.33 -5.33 0.36
C VAL A 10 -10.40 -4.93 1.37
N ASP A 11 -11.58 -4.62 0.84
CA ASP A 11 -12.79 -4.41 1.65
C ASP A 11 -13.30 -5.80 2.06
N PHE A 12 -13.03 -6.20 3.30
CA PHE A 12 -13.59 -7.44 3.83
C PHE A 12 -15.00 -7.15 4.33
N PRO A 13 -16.05 -7.85 3.86
CA PRO A 13 -17.30 -7.88 4.60
C PRO A 13 -17.01 -8.44 5.99
N SER A 14 -17.59 -7.83 7.02
CA SER A 14 -17.31 -8.11 8.43
C SER A 14 -17.54 -9.56 8.88
N ASP A 15 -18.03 -10.42 7.99
CA ASP A 15 -18.52 -11.78 8.23
C ASP A 15 -17.45 -12.88 8.06
N THR A 16 -16.25 -12.58 7.55
CA THR A 16 -15.17 -13.57 7.36
C THR A 16 -13.93 -13.27 8.21
N PRO A 17 -13.95 -13.52 9.53
CA PRO A 17 -12.83 -13.24 10.43
C PRO A 17 -11.61 -14.17 10.23
N HIS A 18 -11.75 -15.27 9.48
CA HIS A 18 -10.73 -16.33 9.37
C HIS A 18 -10.03 -16.40 8.00
N SER A 19 -10.20 -15.41 7.11
CA SER A 19 -9.50 -15.45 5.82
C SER A 19 -8.00 -15.24 6.03
N SER A 20 -7.21 -16.19 5.51
CA SER A 20 -5.75 -16.25 5.65
C SER A 20 -5.02 -15.43 4.57
N ASP A 21 -5.77 -14.73 3.72
CA ASP A 21 -5.27 -13.83 2.67
C ASP A 21 -4.52 -12.64 3.28
N TRP A 22 -3.23 -12.57 2.99
CA TRP A 22 -2.26 -11.58 3.44
C TRP A 22 -1.53 -11.11 2.18
N PRO A 23 -1.49 -9.81 1.85
CA PRO A 23 -1.78 -8.63 2.66
C PRO A 23 -3.20 -8.10 2.48
N LYS A 24 -3.65 -7.28 3.42
CA LYS A 24 -4.99 -6.64 3.38
C LYS A 24 -4.95 -5.18 2.98
N ILE A 25 -3.84 -4.49 3.28
CA ILE A 25 -3.63 -3.07 2.96
C ILE A 25 -2.19 -2.91 2.45
N ILE A 26 -2.03 -2.17 1.37
CA ILE A 26 -0.75 -1.60 0.92
C ILE A 26 -0.85 -0.10 1.07
N ALA A 27 0.10 0.47 1.80
CA ALA A 27 0.24 1.91 1.94
C ALA A 27 1.65 2.36 1.56
N TYR A 28 1.79 3.64 1.23
CA TYR A 28 3.06 4.23 0.81
C TYR A 28 3.36 5.50 1.58
N SER A 29 4.58 5.60 2.09
CA SER A 29 5.11 6.84 2.66
C SER A 29 5.92 7.58 1.61
N TYR A 30 5.43 8.75 1.23
CA TYR A 30 6.15 9.66 0.32
C TYR A 30 7.47 10.15 0.92
N GLU A 31 7.48 10.48 2.22
CA GLU A 31 8.64 11.05 2.90
C GLU A 31 9.78 10.03 3.04
N TYR A 32 9.43 8.79 3.38
CA TYR A 32 10.41 7.72 3.62
C TYR A 32 10.63 6.82 2.41
N LYS A 33 9.87 7.03 1.32
CA LYS A 33 9.87 6.18 0.12
C LYS A 33 9.75 4.70 0.46
N SER A 34 8.85 4.37 1.37
CA SER A 34 8.62 3.01 1.85
C SER A 34 7.16 2.60 1.64
N LEU A 35 6.96 1.35 1.23
CA LEU A 35 5.69 0.66 1.25
C LEU A 35 5.49 -0.01 2.61
N LEU A 36 4.26 0.03 3.10
CA LEU A 36 3.83 -0.65 4.29
C LEU A 36 2.71 -1.63 3.90
N PHE A 37 2.98 -2.90 4.10
CA PHE A 37 2.03 -3.98 3.96
C PHE A 37 1.46 -4.28 5.33
N LEU A 38 0.14 -4.22 5.48
CA LEU A 38 -0.53 -4.57 6.72
C LEU A 38 -1.49 -5.73 6.49
N ALA A 39 -1.55 -6.63 7.47
CA ALA A 39 -2.73 -7.45 7.66
C ALA A 39 -3.28 -7.32 9.07
N GLY A 40 -4.59 -7.11 9.13
CA GLY A 40 -5.36 -7.26 10.36
C GLY A 40 -5.70 -8.71 10.61
N LYS A 41 -5.21 -9.26 11.73
CA LYS A 41 -5.78 -10.44 12.40
C LYS A 41 -6.40 -9.95 13.71
N GLY A 42 -7.54 -10.48 14.13
CA GLY A 42 -8.36 -9.97 15.25
C GLY A 42 -7.69 -9.72 16.62
N HIS A 43 -6.40 -9.99 16.80
CA HIS A 43 -5.62 -9.68 18.02
C HIS A 43 -4.27 -8.97 17.78
N GLY A 44 -3.95 -8.53 16.55
CA GLY A 44 -2.73 -7.80 16.25
C GLY A 44 -2.60 -7.40 14.77
N VAL A 45 -2.14 -6.18 14.52
CA VAL A 45 -1.77 -5.71 13.18
C VAL A 45 -0.31 -6.13 12.96
N SER A 46 -0.09 -7.11 12.07
CA SER A 46 1.27 -7.42 11.62
C SER A 46 1.53 -6.62 10.35
N GLY A 47 2.60 -5.84 10.38
CA GLY A 47 3.02 -4.99 9.29
C GLY A 47 4.44 -5.32 8.85
N PHE A 48 4.69 -5.25 7.54
CA PHE A 48 6.02 -5.30 6.98
C PHE A 48 6.28 -4.04 6.15
N GLU A 49 7.43 -3.42 6.36
CA GLU A 49 7.86 -2.23 5.62
C GLU A 49 8.88 -2.66 4.57
N LEU A 50 8.64 -2.26 3.32
CA LEU A 50 9.50 -2.52 2.18
C LEU A 50 9.93 -1.17 1.57
N PRO A 51 11.20 -0.91 1.27
CA PRO A 51 11.56 0.30 0.56
C PRO A 51 11.04 0.24 -0.89
N ALA A 52 10.60 1.39 -1.41
CA ALA A 52 9.99 1.48 -2.74
C ALA A 52 10.90 1.00 -3.87
N SER A 53 12.22 1.07 -3.68
CA SER A 53 13.22 0.54 -4.61
C SER A 53 13.11 -0.98 -4.78
N GLU A 54 12.68 -1.70 -3.75
CA GLU A 54 12.50 -3.16 -3.76
C GLU A 54 11.09 -3.57 -4.18
N ALA A 55 10.15 -2.63 -4.35
CA ALA A 55 8.77 -2.92 -4.76
C ALA A 55 8.65 -3.61 -6.12
N GLY A 56 9.67 -3.48 -6.97
CA GLY A 56 9.74 -4.15 -8.28
C GLY A 56 10.33 -5.56 -8.24
N ASP A 57 10.74 -6.05 -7.07
CA ASP A 57 11.30 -7.38 -6.94
C ASP A 57 10.21 -8.46 -7.13
N PRO A 58 10.49 -9.52 -7.92
CA PRO A 58 9.53 -10.60 -8.15
C PRO A 58 9.01 -11.24 -6.86
N ASP A 59 9.78 -11.26 -5.77
CA ASP A 59 9.37 -11.82 -4.49
C ASP A 59 8.09 -11.13 -3.92
N TRP A 60 7.87 -9.86 -4.26
CA TRP A 60 6.70 -9.08 -3.80
C TRP A 60 5.54 -9.08 -4.78
N THR A 61 5.71 -9.62 -5.99
CA THR A 61 4.68 -9.59 -7.04
C THR A 61 3.38 -10.27 -6.60
N THR A 62 3.48 -11.38 -5.86
CA THR A 62 2.32 -12.11 -5.33
C THR A 62 1.45 -11.22 -4.43
N LEU A 63 2.07 -10.44 -3.53
CA LEU A 63 1.36 -9.54 -2.61
C LEU A 63 0.58 -8.45 -3.35
N PHE A 64 1.15 -7.90 -4.42
CA PHE A 64 0.45 -6.93 -5.26
C PHE A 64 -0.68 -7.59 -6.06
N LEU A 65 -0.51 -8.83 -6.49
CA LEU A 65 -1.52 -9.55 -7.26
C LEU A 65 -2.76 -9.88 -6.42
N GLU A 66 -2.58 -10.29 -5.17
CA GLU A 66 -3.68 -10.58 -4.23
C GLU A 66 -4.58 -9.36 -3.97
N LEU A 67 -3.99 -8.15 -3.94
CA LEU A 67 -4.72 -6.90 -3.77
C LEU A 67 -5.12 -6.22 -5.10
N ASN A 68 -4.94 -6.90 -6.24
CA ASN A 68 -5.12 -6.34 -7.58
C ASN A 68 -4.43 -4.97 -7.77
N ALA A 69 -3.22 -4.87 -7.21
CA ALA A 69 -2.44 -3.66 -7.04
C ALA A 69 -1.08 -3.73 -7.76
N THR A 70 -0.99 -4.55 -8.82
CA THR A 70 0.22 -4.71 -9.66
C THR A 70 0.65 -3.44 -10.39
N TRP A 71 -0.20 -2.40 -10.38
CA TRP A 71 0.12 -1.07 -10.87
C TRP A 71 1.02 -0.27 -9.90
N ILE A 72 1.11 -0.63 -8.62
CA ILE A 72 1.86 0.12 -7.61
C ILE A 72 3.37 0.19 -7.94
N PRO A 73 4.07 -0.92 -8.28
CA PRO A 73 5.49 -0.86 -8.62
C PRO A 73 5.78 0.06 -9.81
N ASP A 74 4.94 -0.03 -10.86
CA ASP A 74 5.07 0.84 -12.04
C ASP A 74 4.79 2.31 -11.70
N PHE A 75 3.76 2.57 -10.90
CA PHE A 75 3.45 3.88 -10.38
C PHE A 75 4.62 4.46 -9.59
N LEU A 76 5.21 3.72 -8.65
CA LEU A 76 6.35 4.19 -7.86
C LEU A 76 7.61 4.42 -8.71
N LYS A 77 7.83 3.59 -9.75
CA LYS A 77 8.98 3.71 -10.65
C LYS A 77 8.86 4.91 -11.59
N ASN A 78 7.67 5.18 -12.11
CA ASN A 78 7.43 6.28 -13.05
C ASN A 78 7.19 7.61 -12.35
N SER A 79 6.99 7.61 -11.03
CA SER A 79 6.64 8.82 -10.31
C SER A 79 7.83 9.51 -9.68
N ASN A 80 8.38 10.48 -10.39
CA ASN A 80 9.32 11.43 -9.81
C ASN A 80 8.56 12.60 -9.18
N PHE A 81 7.77 12.30 -8.15
CA PHE A 81 6.97 13.28 -7.42
C PHE A 81 7.89 14.35 -6.82
N SER A 82 7.71 15.60 -7.24
CA SER A 82 8.53 16.72 -6.76
C SER A 82 8.09 17.22 -5.38
N CYS A 83 6.81 16.99 -5.02
CA CYS A 83 6.19 17.40 -3.76
C CYS A 83 5.01 16.47 -3.42
N LEU A 84 4.60 16.48 -2.15
CA LEU A 84 3.45 15.70 -1.67
C LEU A 84 2.16 15.99 -2.46
N ASP A 85 1.92 17.24 -2.84
CA ASP A 85 0.72 17.62 -3.62
C ASP A 85 0.66 16.94 -4.99
N ASP A 86 1.81 16.74 -5.63
CA ASP A 86 1.92 16.05 -6.92
C ASP A 86 1.62 14.55 -6.79
N PHE A 87 2.10 13.94 -5.70
CA PHE A 87 1.74 12.59 -5.30
C PHE A 87 0.22 12.44 -5.09
N LEU A 88 -0.39 13.32 -4.29
CA LEU A 88 -1.83 13.29 -4.01
C LEU A 88 -2.67 13.53 -5.27
N LYS A 89 -2.23 14.41 -6.17
CA LYS A 89 -2.86 14.61 -7.49
C LYS A 89 -2.80 13.34 -8.34
N SER A 90 -1.70 12.61 -8.30
CA SER A 90 -1.53 11.38 -9.07
C SER A 90 -2.41 10.25 -8.53
N LEU A 91 -2.56 10.14 -7.20
CA LEU A 91 -3.54 9.23 -6.60
C LEU A 91 -4.98 9.54 -7.02
N LYS A 92 -5.36 10.82 -7.04
CA LYS A 92 -6.68 11.25 -7.52
C LYS A 92 -6.91 10.88 -8.99
N LYS A 93 -5.89 11.01 -9.85
CA LYS A 93 -5.98 10.62 -11.26
C LYS A 93 -6.24 9.11 -11.43
N LEU A 94 -5.73 8.29 -10.50
CA LEU A 94 -5.94 6.85 -10.46
C LEU A 94 -7.26 6.45 -9.77
N ASN A 95 -8.10 7.41 -9.37
CA ASN A 95 -9.32 7.19 -8.58
C ASN A 95 -9.07 6.45 -7.26
N ILE A 96 -7.88 6.59 -6.67
CA ILE A 96 -7.55 5.99 -5.38
C ILE A 96 -8.00 6.95 -4.27
N PRO A 97 -8.79 6.50 -3.28
CA PRO A 97 -9.17 7.32 -2.14
C PRO A 97 -7.92 7.73 -1.35
N ILE A 98 -7.82 9.02 -1.02
CA ILE A 98 -6.72 9.52 -0.18
C ILE A 98 -7.05 9.22 1.27
N GLU A 99 -6.57 8.08 1.75
CA GLU A 99 -6.66 7.70 3.16
C GLU A 99 -5.25 7.74 3.78
N LYS A 100 -5.10 8.55 4.82
CA LYS A 100 -3.84 8.74 5.55
C LYS A 100 -3.87 7.93 6.85
N MET A 101 -2.77 7.25 7.13
CA MET A 101 -2.54 6.44 8.31
C MET A 101 -1.19 6.84 8.93
N GLN A 102 -1.09 6.77 10.25
CA GLN A 102 0.15 7.00 10.98
C GLN A 102 0.60 5.68 11.59
N ALA A 103 1.86 5.30 11.35
CA ALA A 103 2.50 4.12 11.93
C ALA A 103 3.89 4.47 12.49
#